data_AF-A0A3M2V7T4-F1
#
_entry.id   AF-A0A3M2V7T4-F1
#
_cell.length_a   1.000
_cell.length_b   1.000
_cell.length_c   1.000
_cell.angle_alpha   90.00
_cell.angle_beta   90.00
_cell.angle_gamma   90.00
#
_symmetry.space_group_name_H-M   'P 1'
#
loop_
_entity.id
_entity.type
_entity.pdbx_description
1 polymer ?
#
loop_
_entity_poly.entity_id
_entity_poly.type
_entity_poly.pdbx_seq_one_letter_code
_entity_poly.pdbx_strand_id
1 'polypeptide(L)'
;GAAKLTNAQEAEQHRIVTQAVHEAGGKICLQILHAGRYAYSRKQVAPSAIQAPINPFTPRELDEEGIEKQIADFVNCSTLPRSAGYDGVEIMGSEGYFINQFL
;
A
#
# COMPACT_ATOMS: atom_id res chain seq x y z
N GLY A 1 -13.03 -4.83 -5.53
CA GLY A 1 -12.11 -4.30 -4.49
C GLY A 1 -10.78 -4.03 -5.15
N ALA A 2 -10.01 -3.06 -4.66
CA ALA A 2 -8.65 -2.86 -5.13
C ALA A 2 -7.73 -4.03 -4.68
N ALA A 3 -6.56 -4.16 -5.32
CA ALA A 3 -5.53 -5.09 -4.86
C ALA A 3 -5.11 -4.75 -3.42
N LYS A 4 -4.80 -5.78 -2.64
CA LYS A 4 -4.37 -5.64 -1.23
C LYS A 4 -3.48 -6.82 -0.82
N LEU A 5 -2.68 -6.60 0.20
CA LEU A 5 -1.86 -7.63 0.84
C LEU A 5 -1.88 -7.41 2.36
N THR A 6 -2.78 -8.12 3.04
CA THR A 6 -3.11 -7.90 4.46
C THR A 6 -3.00 -9.15 5.31
N ASN A 7 -2.93 -10.33 4.69
CA ASN A 7 -2.79 -11.61 5.38
C ASN A 7 -1.96 -12.61 4.56
N ALA A 8 -1.57 -13.72 5.19
CA ALA A 8 -0.74 -14.75 4.59
C ALA A 8 -1.38 -15.47 3.39
N GLN A 9 -2.72 -15.59 3.37
CA GLN A 9 -3.42 -16.24 2.27
C GLN A 9 -3.39 -15.40 0.99
N GLU A 10 -3.50 -14.07 1.12
CA GLU A 10 -3.29 -13.12 0.02
C GLU A 10 -1.85 -13.17 -0.49
N ALA A 11 -0.86 -13.29 0.41
CA ALA A 11 0.55 -13.43 0.01
C ALA A 11 0.81 -14.71 -0.77
N GLU A 12 0.23 -15.83 -0.36
CA GLU A 12 0.41 -17.12 -1.05
C GLU A 12 0.00 -17.05 -2.53
N GLN A 13 -1.07 -16.31 -2.83
CA GLN A 13 -1.56 -16.13 -4.21
C GLN A 13 -0.53 -15.46 -5.12
N HIS A 14 0.43 -14.72 -4.56
CA HIS A 14 1.47 -14.05 -5.34
C HIS A 14 2.62 -14.99 -5.74
N ARG A 15 2.74 -16.20 -5.16
CA ARG A 15 3.83 -17.13 -5.46
C ARG A 15 3.94 -17.50 -6.94
N ILE A 16 2.79 -17.58 -7.62
CA ILE A 16 2.78 -17.85 -9.07
C ILE A 16 3.58 -16.81 -9.86
N VAL A 17 3.56 -15.55 -9.42
CA VAL A 17 4.28 -14.45 -10.09
C VAL A 17 5.77 -14.49 -9.74
N THR A 18 6.10 -14.59 -8.46
CA THR A 18 7.50 -14.60 -7.99
C THR A 18 8.25 -15.82 -8.53
N GLN A 19 7.62 -17.00 -8.53
CA GLN A 19 8.20 -18.22 -9.13
C GLN A 19 8.47 -18.03 -10.62
N ALA A 20 7.51 -17.53 -11.40
CA ALA A 20 7.71 -17.32 -12.83
C ALA A 20 8.87 -16.35 -13.12
N VAL A 21 9.03 -15.28 -12.33
CA VAL A 21 10.16 -14.35 -12.47
C VAL A 21 11.48 -15.03 -12.11
N HIS A 22 11.51 -15.79 -11.02
CA HIS A 22 12.72 -16.49 -10.58
C HIS A 22 13.14 -17.62 -11.53
N GLU A 23 12.19 -18.36 -12.11
CA GLU A 23 12.43 -19.37 -13.14
C GLU A 23 13.08 -18.76 -14.40
N ALA A 24 12.74 -17.51 -14.71
CA ALA A 24 13.38 -16.73 -15.78
C ALA A 24 14.72 -16.09 -15.36
N GLY A 25 15.21 -16.32 -14.14
CA GLY A 25 16.46 -15.76 -13.61
C GLY A 25 16.36 -14.31 -13.15
N GLY A 26 15.15 -13.76 -13.00
CA GLY A 26 14.91 -12.39 -12.56
C GLY A 26 14.81 -12.23 -11.03
N LYS A 27 14.63 -10.99 -10.59
CA LYS A 27 14.25 -10.61 -9.22
C LYS A 27 13.04 -9.69 -9.25
N ILE A 28 12.23 -9.70 -8.21
CA ILE A 28 11.02 -8.87 -8.13
C ILE A 28 10.80 -8.30 -6.73
N CYS A 29 10.47 -7.01 -6.69
CA CYS A 29 10.03 -6.32 -5.48
C CYS A 29 8.53 -6.03 -5.54
N LEU A 30 7.86 -6.02 -4.38
CA LEU A 30 6.48 -5.59 -4.26
C LEU A 30 6.41 -4.11 -3.86
N GLN A 31 5.72 -3.29 -4.64
CA GLN A 31 5.44 -1.91 -4.25
C GLN A 31 4.26 -1.85 -3.26
N ILE A 32 4.47 -1.20 -2.12
CA ILE A 32 3.45 -0.89 -1.13
C ILE A 32 2.95 0.53 -1.38
N LEU A 33 1.69 0.63 -1.82
CA LEU A 33 1.04 1.88 -2.16
C LEU A 33 -0.21 2.08 -1.29
N HIS A 34 -0.28 3.23 -0.63
CA HIS A 34 -1.49 3.71 0.02
C HIS A 34 -1.97 4.97 -0.70
N ALA A 35 -3.19 4.93 -1.26
CA ALA A 35 -3.65 5.99 -2.16
C ALA A 35 -4.02 7.31 -1.43
N GLY A 36 -4.22 7.28 -0.11
CA GLY A 36 -4.56 8.47 0.67
C GLY A 36 -5.81 9.16 0.12
N ARG A 37 -5.77 10.50 -0.03
CA ARG A 37 -6.88 11.28 -0.63
C ARG A 37 -7.17 11.03 -2.12
N TYR A 38 -6.41 10.15 -2.78
CA TYR A 38 -6.69 9.70 -4.15
C TYR A 38 -7.46 8.37 -4.19
N ALA A 39 -7.68 7.71 -3.05
CA ALA A 39 -8.47 6.49 -3.02
C ALA A 39 -9.93 6.79 -3.44
N TYR A 40 -10.46 6.06 -4.43
CA TYR A 40 -11.85 6.22 -4.84
C TYR A 40 -12.81 5.51 -3.85
N SER A 41 -12.89 6.04 -2.63
CA SER A 41 -13.65 5.47 -1.51
C SER A 41 -14.05 6.56 -0.52
N ARG A 42 -15.29 6.52 -0.02
CA ARG A 42 -15.75 7.40 1.07
C ARG A 42 -15.01 7.19 2.39
N LYS A 43 -14.27 6.08 2.52
CA LYS A 43 -13.47 5.74 3.71
C LYS A 43 -12.02 6.19 3.60
N GLN A 44 -11.66 6.93 2.56
CA GLN A 44 -10.29 7.37 2.37
C GLN A 44 -9.82 8.27 3.52
N VAL A 45 -8.54 8.15 3.84
CA VAL A 45 -7.88 8.89 4.92
C VAL A 45 -6.71 9.70 4.36
N ALA A 46 -6.40 10.81 4.99
CA ALA A 46 -5.30 11.69 4.61
C ALA A 46 -4.79 12.48 5.83
N PRO A 47 -3.66 13.21 5.72
CA PRO A 47 -3.12 14.02 6.81
C PRO A 47 -4.01 15.19 7.22
N SER A 48 -4.87 15.65 6.31
CA SER A 48 -5.82 16.73 6.55
C SER A 48 -7.08 16.50 5.72
N ALA A 49 -8.21 17.08 6.14
CA ALA A 49 -9.50 16.99 5.45
C ALA A 49 -9.57 17.85 4.15
N ILE A 50 -8.55 17.75 3.29
CA ILE A 50 -8.44 18.50 2.04
C ILE A 50 -8.77 17.58 0.86
N GLN A 51 -9.90 17.86 0.20
CA GLN A 51 -10.32 17.15 -1.01
C GLN A 51 -9.30 17.32 -2.14
N ALA A 52 -8.96 16.23 -2.82
CA ALA A 52 -8.16 16.28 -4.03
C ALA A 52 -8.99 16.81 -5.22
N PRO A 53 -8.42 17.63 -6.13
CA PRO A 53 -9.15 18.15 -7.29
C PRO A 53 -9.75 17.06 -8.21
N ILE A 54 -9.14 15.89 -8.22
CA ILE A 54 -9.50 14.74 -9.08
C ILE A 54 -10.36 13.68 -8.38
N ASN A 55 -10.74 13.91 -7.11
CA ASN A 55 -11.50 12.93 -6.33
C ASN A 55 -12.77 13.59 -5.75
N PRO A 56 -13.97 12.99 -5.91
CA PRO A 56 -15.22 13.60 -5.46
C PRO A 56 -15.43 13.54 -3.94
N PHE A 57 -14.58 12.82 -3.19
CA PHE A 57 -14.72 12.65 -1.75
C PHE A 57 -13.71 13.50 -0.99
N THR A 58 -14.15 14.14 0.09
CA THR A 58 -13.24 14.71 1.10
C THR A 58 -12.70 13.58 1.97
N PRO A 59 -11.37 13.47 2.16
CA PRO A 59 -10.81 12.44 3.04
C PRO A 59 -11.11 12.73 4.51
N ARG A 60 -11.16 11.67 5.31
CA ARG A 60 -11.12 11.83 6.76
C ARG A 60 -9.69 12.15 7.19
N GLU A 61 -9.53 13.22 7.96
CA GLU A 61 -8.27 13.55 8.62
C GLU A 61 -7.91 12.47 9.65
N LEU A 62 -6.63 12.11 9.69
CA LEU A 62 -6.11 11.15 10.65
C LEU A 62 -5.76 11.86 11.96
N ASP A 63 -6.11 11.18 13.06
CA ASP A 63 -5.56 11.42 14.39
C ASP A 63 -4.30 10.55 14.61
N GLU A 64 -3.68 10.72 15.77
CA GLU A 64 -2.47 9.98 16.17
C GLU A 64 -2.66 8.46 16.10
N GLU A 65 -3.76 7.94 16.64
CA GLU A 65 -4.10 6.51 16.58
C GLU A 65 -4.28 6.04 15.12
N GLY A 66 -4.92 6.85 14.29
CA GLY A 66 -5.08 6.58 12.88
C GLY A 66 -3.76 6.50 12.11
N ILE A 67 -2.79 7.35 12.46
CA ILE A 67 -1.43 7.33 11.90
C ILE A 67 -0.70 6.06 12.34
N GLU A 68 -0.69 5.75 13.63
CA GLU A 68 -0.05 4.52 14.16
C GLU A 68 -0.64 3.26 13.52
N LYS A 69 -1.96 3.24 13.30
CA LYS A 69 -2.60 2.17 12.55
C LYS A 69 -2.04 2.05 11.13
N GLN A 70 -1.87 3.17 10.40
CA GLN A 70 -1.31 3.10 9.05
C GLN A 70 0.13 2.59 9.06
N ILE A 71 0.95 3.02 10.01
CA ILE A 71 2.32 2.52 10.18
C ILE A 71 2.31 1.00 10.39
N ALA A 72 1.46 0.49 11.29
CA ALA A 72 1.32 -0.94 11.54
C ALA A 72 0.87 -1.70 10.28
N ASP A 73 -0.04 -1.12 9.49
CA ASP A 73 -0.48 -1.72 8.22
C ASP A 73 0.67 -1.77 7.18
N PHE A 74 1.50 -0.72 7.08
CA PHE A 74 2.70 -0.73 6.24
C PHE A 74 3.69 -1.79 6.69
N VAL A 75 3.94 -1.92 8.00
CA VAL A 75 4.83 -2.96 8.54
C VAL A 75 4.29 -4.35 8.20
N ASN A 76 3.01 -4.62 8.43
CA ASN A 76 2.38 -5.90 8.07
C ASN A 76 2.54 -6.19 6.56
N CYS A 77 2.18 -5.22 5.70
CA CYS A 77 2.29 -5.35 4.25
C CYS A 77 3.75 -5.49 3.77
N SER A 78 4.74 -5.03 4.53
CA SER A 78 6.17 -5.19 4.20
C SER A 78 6.75 -6.55 4.58
N THR A 79 6.14 -7.25 5.54
CA THR A 79 6.63 -8.54 6.02
C THR A 79 6.04 -9.73 5.27
N LEU A 80 4.78 -9.63 4.84
CA LEU A 80 4.07 -10.67 4.09
C LEU A 80 4.73 -11.05 2.75
N PRO A 81 5.24 -10.12 1.91
CA PRO A 81 5.82 -10.46 0.60
C PRO A 81 6.96 -11.47 0.67
N ARG A 82 7.69 -11.51 1.78
CA ARG A 82 8.80 -12.44 1.98
C ARG A 82 8.35 -13.91 1.92
N SER A 83 7.18 -14.25 2.47
CA SER A 83 6.66 -15.63 2.42
C SER A 83 6.17 -16.04 1.02
N ALA A 84 5.89 -15.04 0.18
CA ALA A 84 5.52 -15.21 -1.22
C ALA A 84 6.73 -15.23 -2.16
N GLY A 85 7.96 -15.08 -1.66
CA GLY A 85 9.17 -15.12 -2.48
C GLY A 85 9.53 -13.80 -3.17
N TYR A 86 9.02 -12.65 -2.72
CA TYR A 86 9.56 -11.37 -3.19
C TYR A 86 10.98 -11.15 -2.67
N ASP A 87 11.83 -10.53 -3.49
CA ASP A 87 13.22 -10.19 -3.17
C ASP A 87 13.35 -8.89 -2.35
N GLY A 88 12.29 -8.11 -2.30
CA GLY A 88 12.23 -6.85 -1.57
C GLY A 88 10.88 -6.18 -1.65
N VAL A 89 10.79 -5.02 -1.02
CA VAL A 89 9.62 -4.15 -1.07
C VAL A 89 10.05 -2.74 -1.41
N GLU A 90 9.18 -2.02 -2.10
CA GLU A 90 9.32 -0.59 -2.36
C GLU A 90 8.22 0.15 -1.60
N ILE A 91 8.57 1.21 -0.87
CA ILE A 91 7.59 2.08 -0.19
C ILE A 91 7.30 3.26 -1.12
N MET A 92 6.05 3.36 -1.59
CA MET A 92 5.66 4.43 -2.51
C MET A 92 5.48 5.76 -1.78
N GLY A 93 6.52 6.60 -1.86
CA GLY A 93 6.58 7.92 -1.23
C GLY A 93 6.30 9.12 -2.13
N SER A 94 5.87 8.91 -3.38
CA SER A 94 5.78 9.96 -4.42
C SER A 94 4.37 10.09 -5.05
N GLU A 95 4.26 10.79 -6.18
CA GLU A 95 3.04 10.95 -7.01
C GLU A 95 1.78 11.51 -6.30
N GLY A 96 1.97 12.23 -5.18
CA GLY A 96 0.88 12.77 -4.38
C GLY A 96 0.06 11.72 -3.63
N TYR A 97 0.56 10.48 -3.49
CA TYR A 97 -0.04 9.44 -2.65
C TYR A 97 0.20 9.67 -1.17
N PHE A 98 -0.28 8.76 -0.32
CA PHE A 98 -0.45 9.00 1.11
C PHE A 98 0.80 9.51 1.85
N ILE A 99 1.96 8.91 1.65
CA ILE A 99 3.20 9.37 2.29
C ILE A 99 3.58 10.77 1.80
N ASN A 100 3.51 11.01 0.48
CA ASN A 100 3.76 12.33 -0.12
C ASN A 100 2.81 13.40 0.45
N GLN A 101 1.57 13.04 0.76
CA GLN A 101 0.59 13.99 1.33
C GLN A 101 0.98 14.54 2.70
N PHE A 102 1.88 13.88 3.45
CA PHE A 102 2.40 14.38 4.73
C PHE A 102 3.58 15.34 4.56
N LEU A 103 4.17 15.42 3.37
CA LEU A 103 5.35 16.23 3.04
C LEU A 103 4.94 17.60 2.46
#